data_AF-A0A9Q4KWN2-F1
#
_entry.id   AF-A0A9Q4KWN2-F1
#
_cell.length_a   1.000
_cell.length_b   1.000
_cell.length_c   1.000
_cell.angle_alpha   90.00
_cell.angle_beta   90.00
_cell.angle_gamma   90.00
#
_symmetry.space_group_name_H-M   'P 1'
#
loop_
_entity.id
_entity.type
_entity.pdbx_description
1 polymer ?
#
loop_
_entity_poly.entity_id
_entity_poly.type
_entity_poly.pdbx_seq_one_letter_code
_entity_poly.pdbx_strand_id
1 'polypeptide(L)'
;MQGTRVDVFEQIFLVFLGLGTLVGIVVIAYVLYNAYKYRDTGEPADDEDLPSVGELPTGGKGGKKLFLSFGISAVIVISLVIWTYGMLLYVEDPADGNDEQQEALNVDVTGANFAWFYEYENGIESTSTLRVPAGERVWIRATSGDVWHAFGIPEQRVKADAIPGEYSETWFETDASEAGQQQEIQCFELCGEFHTSMVGSLQIMEPDEFDQWMDEQLTMSFTMEDQNESRVTEGYELTLEHQENDSVEDRTYTADDFENGTIEINDIEQAGLYNVTIEPTDGQFEPIEEQIDMTGPVDETYTLEMNAAESDTNASETNDGGGN
;
A
#
# COMPACT_ATOMS: atom_id res chain seq x y z
N MET A 1 26.77 0.61 -1.75
CA MET A 1 25.42 0.43 -2.32
C MET A 1 24.55 0.20 -1.12
N GLN A 2 23.76 1.19 -0.77
CA GLN A 2 22.74 0.98 0.25
C GLN A 2 21.68 0.09 -0.41
N GLY A 3 21.40 -1.05 0.19
CA GLY A 3 20.45 -2.03 -0.34
C GLY A 3 19.02 -1.70 0.07
N THR A 4 18.08 -2.55 -0.33
CA THR A 4 16.69 -2.45 0.10
C THR A 4 16.59 -2.63 1.62
N ARG A 5 15.41 -2.35 2.20
CA ARG A 5 15.16 -2.65 3.62
C ARG A 5 15.39 -4.13 3.93
N VAL A 6 15.02 -5.00 2.99
CA VAL A 6 15.21 -6.45 3.10
C VAL A 6 16.69 -6.79 3.29
N ASP A 7 17.56 -6.22 2.47
CA ASP A 7 19.02 -6.43 2.57
C ASP A 7 19.58 -6.04 3.94
N VAL A 8 19.14 -4.89 4.46
CA VAL A 8 19.58 -4.37 5.75
C VAL A 8 19.16 -5.32 6.87
N PHE A 9 17.89 -5.72 6.89
CA PHE A 9 17.39 -6.64 7.91
C PHE A 9 18.03 -8.02 7.81
N GLU A 10 18.25 -8.54 6.60
CA GLU A 10 18.93 -9.82 6.40
C GLU A 10 20.37 -9.78 6.92
N GLN A 11 21.11 -8.71 6.63
CA GLN A 11 22.47 -8.53 7.13
C GLN A 11 22.52 -8.50 8.66
N ILE A 12 21.63 -7.74 9.30
CA ILE A 12 21.52 -7.71 10.77
C ILE A 12 21.20 -9.11 11.29
N PHE A 13 20.18 -9.76 10.72
CA PHE A 13 19.75 -11.09 11.15
C PHE A 13 20.88 -12.12 11.07
N LEU A 14 21.61 -12.20 9.95
CA LEU A 14 22.69 -13.16 9.76
C LEU A 14 23.86 -12.93 10.73
N VAL A 15 24.21 -11.67 11.01
CA VAL A 15 25.25 -11.33 11.99
C VAL A 15 24.86 -11.78 13.39
N PHE A 16 23.63 -11.47 13.83
CA PHE A 16 23.14 -11.86 15.14
C PHE A 16 22.97 -13.37 15.26
N LEU A 17 22.45 -14.03 14.22
CA LEU A 17 22.28 -15.48 14.18
C LEU A 17 23.63 -16.19 14.25
N GLY A 18 24.62 -15.75 13.47
CA GLY A 18 25.95 -16.33 13.46
C GLY A 18 26.68 -16.18 14.79
N LEU A 19 26.70 -14.97 15.35
CA LEU A 19 27.34 -14.70 16.64
C LEU A 19 26.61 -15.39 17.80
N GLY A 20 25.28 -15.33 17.81
CA GLY A 20 24.43 -15.99 18.80
C GLY A 20 24.61 -17.51 18.78
N THR A 21 24.67 -18.11 17.59
CA THR A 21 24.92 -19.55 17.43
C THR A 21 26.32 -19.93 17.92
N LEU A 22 27.35 -19.14 17.59
CA LEU A 22 28.71 -19.38 18.08
C LEU A 22 28.77 -19.35 19.61
N VAL A 23 28.20 -18.32 20.24
CA VAL A 23 28.15 -18.21 21.70
C VAL A 23 27.34 -19.35 22.30
N GLY A 24 26.19 -19.68 21.71
CA GLY A 24 25.33 -20.79 22.11
C GLY A 24 26.07 -22.13 22.11
N ILE A 25 26.82 -22.43 21.04
CA ILE A 25 27.65 -23.64 20.95
C ILE A 25 28.68 -23.69 22.08
N VAL A 26 29.39 -22.58 22.33
CA VAL A 26 30.41 -22.52 23.39
C VAL A 26 29.79 -22.78 24.76
N VAL A 27 28.67 -22.11 25.07
CA VAL A 27 27.98 -22.24 26.36
C VAL A 27 27.43 -23.66 26.53
N ILE A 28 26.72 -24.19 25.53
CA ILE A 28 26.14 -25.53 25.58
C ILE A 28 27.25 -26.58 25.70
N ALA A 29 28.31 -26.50 24.88
CA ALA A 29 29.43 -27.43 24.95
C ALA A 29 30.14 -27.38 26.32
N TYR A 30 30.32 -26.18 26.88
CA TYR A 30 30.91 -26.02 28.21
C TYR A 30 30.01 -26.61 29.30
N VAL A 31 28.70 -26.37 29.25
CA VAL A 31 27.74 -26.96 30.19
C VAL A 31 27.74 -28.49 30.07
N LEU A 32 27.66 -29.04 28.86
CA LEU A 32 27.71 -30.49 28.62
C LEU A 32 29.04 -31.11 29.07
N TYR A 33 30.16 -30.43 28.83
CA TYR A 33 31.47 -30.87 29.30
C TYR A 33 31.52 -30.95 30.83
N ASN A 34 31.06 -29.90 31.53
CA ASN A 34 31.04 -29.90 32.99
C ASN A 34 30.06 -30.94 33.53
N ALA A 35 28.87 -31.06 32.94
CA ALA A 35 27.89 -32.07 33.32
C ALA A 35 28.45 -33.49 33.14
N TYR A 36 29.22 -33.76 32.08
CA TYR A 36 29.86 -35.06 31.86
C TYR A 36 31.05 -35.29 32.79
N LYS A 37 31.94 -34.30 32.93
CA LYS A 37 33.17 -34.40 33.72
C LYS A 37 32.91 -34.51 35.21
N TYR A 38 31.92 -33.78 35.71
CA TYR A 38 31.55 -33.72 37.13
C TYR A 38 30.26 -34.52 37.40
N ARG A 39 29.90 -35.47 36.52
CA ARG A 39 28.78 -36.40 36.80
C ARG A 39 29.14 -37.31 37.96
N ASP A 40 28.13 -37.66 38.75
CA ASP A 40 28.27 -38.67 39.80
C ASP A 40 28.58 -40.05 39.19
N THR A 41 29.68 -40.67 39.63
CA THR A 41 30.13 -42.00 39.21
C THR A 41 29.82 -43.08 40.23
N GLY A 42 29.16 -42.75 41.35
CA GLY A 42 28.71 -43.70 42.38
C GLY A 42 29.80 -44.17 43.35
N GLU A 43 31.03 -43.66 43.24
CA GLU A 43 32.07 -43.84 44.26
C GLU A 43 32.01 -42.62 45.20
N PRO A 44 31.83 -42.81 46.53
CA PRO A 44 31.91 -41.70 47.47
C PRO A 44 33.31 -41.11 47.41
N ALA A 45 33.42 -39.90 46.89
CA ALA A 45 34.69 -39.18 46.87
C ALA A 45 35.09 -38.88 48.32
N ASP A 46 36.23 -39.41 48.77
CA ASP A 46 36.93 -39.03 50.02
C ASP A 46 37.57 -37.64 49.85
N ASP A 47 36.81 -36.67 49.33
CA ASP A 47 37.34 -35.34 48.98
C ASP A 47 37.01 -34.34 50.10
N GLU A 48 38.06 -33.88 50.80
CA GLU A 48 38.01 -32.81 51.81
C GLU A 48 37.46 -31.46 51.27
N ASP A 49 37.29 -31.35 49.95
CA ASP A 49 36.80 -30.16 49.24
C ASP A 49 35.28 -30.17 48.94
N LEU A 50 34.53 -31.17 49.43
CA LEU A 50 33.07 -31.17 49.30
C LEU A 50 32.46 -30.01 50.11
N PRO A 51 31.67 -29.12 49.48
CA PRO A 51 31.05 -28.01 50.21
C PRO A 51 30.09 -28.56 51.26
N SER A 52 30.36 -28.26 52.54
CA SER A 52 29.50 -28.65 53.65
C SER A 52 28.37 -27.64 53.85
N VAL A 53 27.19 -28.13 54.25
CA VAL A 53 26.03 -27.26 54.46
C VAL A 53 26.31 -26.32 55.63
N GLY A 54 26.38 -25.02 55.36
CA GLY A 54 26.63 -23.98 56.37
C GLY A 54 28.05 -23.39 56.35
N GLU A 55 28.97 -23.93 55.54
CA GLU A 55 30.27 -23.32 55.30
C GLU A 55 30.25 -22.42 54.06
N LEU A 56 30.78 -21.21 54.20
CA LEU A 56 30.98 -20.33 53.06
C LEU A 56 32.18 -20.85 52.25
N PRO A 57 32.05 -21.05 50.92
CA PRO A 57 33.15 -21.51 50.10
C PRO A 57 34.32 -20.53 50.20
N THR A 58 35.49 -21.03 50.60
CA THR A 58 36.73 -20.24 50.71
C THR A 58 37.64 -20.56 49.52
N GLY A 59 38.07 -19.54 48.76
CA GLY A 59 38.94 -19.76 47.57
C GLY A 59 38.74 -18.86 46.34
N GLY A 60 38.11 -17.70 46.47
CA GLY A 60 37.76 -16.83 45.34
C GLY A 60 38.94 -16.13 44.64
N LYS A 61 39.75 -16.84 43.84
CA LYS A 61 40.67 -16.22 42.85
C LYS A 61 39.97 -15.86 41.53
N GLY A 62 38.65 -16.09 41.43
CA GLY A 62 37.87 -15.99 40.19
C GLY A 62 37.43 -14.59 39.76
N GLY A 63 37.48 -13.58 40.64
CA GLY A 63 36.94 -12.24 40.36
C GLY A 63 37.50 -11.61 39.08
N LYS A 64 38.83 -11.73 38.84
CA LYS A 64 39.46 -11.20 37.62
C LYS A 64 38.93 -11.84 36.33
N LYS A 65 38.66 -13.16 36.34
CA LYS A 65 38.10 -13.86 35.17
C LYS A 65 36.66 -13.41 34.90
N LEU A 66 35.91 -13.19 35.97
CA LEU A 66 34.51 -12.74 35.91
C LEU A 66 34.41 -11.28 35.41
N PHE A 67 35.28 -10.39 35.88
CA PHE A 67 35.36 -9.02 35.36
C PHE A 67 35.83 -8.99 33.90
N LEU A 68 36.79 -9.85 33.51
CA LEU A 68 37.25 -9.93 32.12
C LEU A 68 36.12 -10.43 31.20
N SER A 69 35.40 -11.49 31.58
CA SER A 69 34.28 -12.00 30.78
C SER A 69 33.16 -10.97 30.66
N PHE A 70 32.81 -10.30 31.77
CA PHE A 70 31.81 -9.25 31.76
C PHE A 70 32.22 -8.06 30.88
N GLY A 71 33.48 -7.62 30.97
CA GLY A 71 34.01 -6.54 30.15
C GLY A 71 34.00 -6.86 28.66
N ILE A 72 34.42 -8.07 28.27
CA ILE A 72 34.39 -8.49 26.86
C ILE A 72 32.94 -8.56 26.36
N SER A 73 32.03 -9.16 27.11
CA SER A 73 30.61 -9.21 26.73
C SER A 73 30.00 -7.83 26.60
N ALA A 74 30.30 -6.90 27.52
CA ALA A 74 29.81 -5.53 27.46
C ALA A 74 30.29 -4.81 26.20
N VAL A 75 31.57 -4.95 25.83
CA VAL A 75 32.12 -4.35 24.60
C VAL A 75 31.44 -4.92 23.36
N ILE A 76 31.23 -6.24 23.29
CA ILE A 76 30.55 -6.88 22.16
C ILE A 76 29.12 -6.35 22.03
N VAL A 77 28.35 -6.36 23.13
CA VAL A 77 26.94 -5.93 23.12
C VAL A 77 26.83 -4.45 22.76
N ILE A 78 27.63 -3.58 23.36
CA ILE A 78 27.61 -2.13 23.05
C ILE A 78 27.95 -1.89 21.58
N SER A 79 28.95 -2.60 21.04
CA SER A 79 29.35 -2.45 19.63
C SER A 79 28.22 -2.89 18.70
N LEU A 80 27.56 -4.01 18.99
CA LEU A 80 26.41 -4.49 18.22
C LEU A 80 25.23 -3.52 18.29
N VAL A 81 24.91 -2.97 19.47
CA VAL A 81 23.83 -2.00 19.63
C VAL A 81 24.09 -0.73 18.81
N ILE A 82 25.31 -0.18 18.87
CA ILE A 82 25.67 1.01 18.09
C ILE A 82 25.54 0.73 16.59
N TRP A 83 26.05 -0.42 16.14
CA TRP A 83 25.97 -0.80 14.73
C TRP A 83 24.52 -1.02 14.26
N THR A 84 23.71 -1.76 15.02
CA THR A 84 22.30 -2.00 14.72
C THR A 84 21.51 -0.70 14.68
N TYR A 85 21.71 0.19 15.65
CA TYR A 85 21.04 1.49 15.65
C TYR A 85 21.41 2.32 14.42
N GLY A 86 22.69 2.33 14.02
CA GLY A 86 23.13 3.00 12.80
C GLY A 86 22.48 2.45 11.52
N MET A 87 22.29 1.13 11.42
CA MET A 87 21.58 0.52 10.29
C MET A 87 20.07 0.83 10.32
N LEU A 88 19.46 0.91 11.50
CA LEU A 88 18.04 1.26 11.66
C LEU A 88 17.75 2.71 11.28
N LEU A 89 18.66 3.64 11.56
CA LEU A 89 18.50 5.03 11.14
C LEU A 89 18.37 5.18 9.62
N TYR A 90 19.09 4.37 8.83
CA TYR A 90 18.93 4.34 7.38
C TYR A 90 17.55 3.84 6.93
N VAL A 91 16.96 2.92 7.69
CA VAL A 91 15.63 2.34 7.39
C VAL A 91 14.50 3.29 7.81
N GLU A 92 14.66 4.00 8.93
CA GLU A 92 13.69 4.97 9.45
C GLU A 92 13.68 6.27 8.64
N ASP A 93 14.85 6.72 8.19
CA ASP A 93 15.00 7.95 7.43
C ASP A 93 15.88 7.69 6.19
N PRO A 94 15.29 7.31 5.05
CA PRO A 94 16.04 7.18 3.81
C PRO A 94 16.47 8.55 3.27
N ALA A 95 15.95 9.64 3.82
CA ALA A 95 16.05 10.99 3.29
C ALA A 95 17.05 11.85 4.07
N ASP A 96 18.34 11.49 4.02
CA ASP A 96 19.41 12.47 4.28
C ASP A 96 19.55 13.42 3.06
N GLY A 97 18.49 14.19 2.78
CA GLY A 97 18.58 15.56 2.28
C GLY A 97 18.93 15.86 0.81
N ASN A 98 18.61 15.02 -0.20
CA ASN A 98 18.62 15.47 -1.60
C ASN A 98 17.49 14.80 -2.40
N ASP A 99 16.73 15.62 -3.15
CA ASP A 99 15.95 15.43 -4.38
C ASP A 99 15.25 14.08 -4.72
N GLU A 100 15.69 12.92 -4.24
CA GLU A 100 15.15 11.57 -4.51
C GLU A 100 13.79 11.30 -3.83
N GLN A 101 13.34 12.15 -2.90
CA GLN A 101 11.94 12.15 -2.44
C GLN A 101 10.96 12.60 -3.54
N GLN A 102 11.44 13.11 -4.69
CA GLN A 102 10.60 13.50 -5.83
C GLN A 102 10.36 12.36 -6.84
N GLU A 103 10.98 11.18 -6.69
CA GLU A 103 10.77 10.01 -7.57
C GLU A 103 10.37 8.76 -6.76
N ALA A 104 9.44 8.91 -5.82
CA ALA A 104 8.83 7.78 -5.12
C ALA A 104 7.33 7.77 -5.35
N LEU A 105 6.76 6.60 -5.61
CA LEU A 105 5.31 6.42 -5.68
C LEU A 105 4.73 6.58 -4.28
N ASN A 106 3.94 7.62 -4.03
CA ASN A 106 3.25 7.78 -2.75
C ASN A 106 1.89 7.08 -2.80
N VAL A 107 1.59 6.29 -1.76
CA VAL A 107 0.33 5.59 -1.61
C VAL A 107 -0.20 5.76 -0.18
N ASP A 108 -1.40 6.31 -0.06
CA ASP A 108 -2.13 6.37 1.18
C ASP A 108 -2.84 5.03 1.41
N VAL A 109 -2.70 4.48 2.62
CA VAL A 109 -3.22 3.15 2.98
C VAL A 109 -4.18 3.28 4.13
N THR A 110 -5.43 2.86 3.94
CA THR A 110 -6.45 2.85 4.99
C THR A 110 -6.83 1.41 5.33
N GLY A 111 -6.66 1.03 6.60
CA GLY A 111 -7.20 -0.23 7.14
C GLY A 111 -8.61 -0.03 7.70
N ALA A 112 -9.59 -0.81 7.21
CA ALA A 112 -10.95 -0.80 7.77
C ALA A 112 -11.74 -2.09 7.46
N ASN A 113 -12.59 -2.53 8.39
CA ASN A 113 -13.57 -3.62 8.25
C ASN A 113 -13.02 -4.87 7.54
N PHE A 114 -11.81 -5.23 7.96
CA PHE A 114 -10.93 -6.32 7.52
C PHE A 114 -10.48 -6.29 6.06
N ALA A 115 -10.37 -5.09 5.47
CA ALA A 115 -9.76 -4.86 4.17
C ALA A 115 -8.76 -3.70 4.20
N TRP A 116 -7.93 -3.65 3.16
CA TRP A 116 -6.98 -2.57 2.91
C TRP A 116 -7.46 -1.77 1.70
N PHE A 117 -7.50 -0.46 1.85
CA PHE A 117 -7.83 0.49 0.79
C PHE A 117 -6.58 1.30 0.47
N TYR A 118 -6.33 1.51 -0.80
CA TYR A 118 -5.16 2.19 -1.33
C TYR A 118 -5.63 3.38 -2.14
N GLU A 119 -4.99 4.52 -1.98
CA GLU A 119 -5.21 5.74 -2.75
C GLU A 119 -3.86 6.20 -3.29
N TYR A 120 -3.75 6.34 -4.60
CA TYR A 120 -2.54 6.82 -5.28
C TYR A 120 -2.59 8.36 -5.40
N GLU A 121 -1.45 9.00 -5.67
CA GLU A 121 -1.35 10.47 -5.73
C GLU A 121 -2.31 11.13 -6.73
N ASN A 122 -2.58 10.43 -7.84
CA ASN A 122 -3.50 10.87 -8.87
C ASN A 122 -4.97 10.56 -8.54
N GLY A 123 -5.31 10.14 -7.31
CA GLY A 123 -6.69 9.92 -6.85
C GLY A 123 -7.27 8.55 -7.22
N ILE A 124 -6.52 7.69 -7.93
CA ILE A 124 -6.97 6.32 -8.19
C ILE A 124 -7.07 5.58 -6.87
N GLU A 125 -8.13 4.80 -6.70
CA GLU A 125 -8.30 3.92 -5.55
C GLU A 125 -8.17 2.45 -5.93
N SER A 126 -7.69 1.64 -4.98
CA SER A 126 -7.73 0.19 -5.11
C SER A 126 -8.09 -0.46 -3.79
N THR A 127 -8.85 -1.56 -3.88
CA THR A 127 -9.24 -2.34 -2.71
C THR A 127 -8.51 -3.68 -2.70
N SER A 128 -7.92 -4.02 -1.56
CA SER A 128 -7.22 -5.28 -1.25
C SER A 128 -6.02 -5.62 -2.13
N THR A 129 -5.76 -4.91 -3.23
CA THR A 129 -4.58 -5.09 -4.08
C THR A 129 -3.81 -3.78 -4.22
N LEU A 130 -2.60 -3.74 -3.68
CA LEU A 130 -1.63 -2.68 -3.91
C LEU A 130 -0.80 -3.04 -5.15
N ARG A 131 -0.81 -2.18 -6.17
CA ARG A 131 0.01 -2.33 -7.37
C ARG A 131 1.17 -1.35 -7.30
N VAL A 132 2.37 -1.84 -7.61
CA VAL A 132 3.57 -1.00 -7.59
C VAL A 132 4.50 -1.41 -8.73
N PRO A 133 5.27 -0.47 -9.29
CA PRO A 133 6.32 -0.78 -10.26
C PRO A 133 7.53 -1.43 -9.57
N ALA A 134 8.14 -2.41 -10.25
CA ALA A 134 9.34 -3.08 -9.78
C ALA A 134 10.56 -2.15 -9.85
N GLY A 135 11.44 -2.18 -8.85
CA GLY A 135 12.68 -1.38 -8.85
C GLY A 135 12.49 0.10 -8.48
N GLU A 136 11.28 0.48 -8.09
CA GLU A 136 10.96 1.84 -7.65
C GLU A 136 10.63 1.89 -6.16
N ARG A 137 10.89 3.05 -5.56
CA ARG A 137 10.58 3.29 -4.16
C ARG A 137 9.11 3.63 -4.01
N VAL A 138 8.47 2.96 -3.05
CA VAL A 138 7.08 3.18 -2.68
C VAL A 138 7.05 3.75 -1.27
N TRP A 139 6.45 4.93 -1.13
CA TRP A 139 6.18 5.55 0.15
C TRP A 139 4.76 5.22 0.59
N ILE A 140 4.62 4.75 1.81
CA ILE A 140 3.36 4.32 2.39
C ILE A 140 3.01 5.23 3.55
N ARG A 141 1.83 5.81 3.49
CA ARG A 141 1.25 6.59 4.58
C ARG A 141 0.00 5.88 5.08
N ALA A 142 0.12 5.18 6.20
CA ALA A 142 -0.91 4.30 6.73
C ALA A 142 -1.78 4.98 7.79
N THR A 143 -3.09 4.82 7.70
CA THR A 143 -4.09 5.20 8.72
C THR A 143 -5.20 4.15 8.82
N SER A 144 -6.18 4.39 9.69
CA SER A 144 -7.36 3.54 9.81
C SER A 144 -8.66 4.32 9.85
N GLY A 145 -9.69 3.72 9.23
CA GLY A 145 -11.07 4.21 9.29
C GLY A 145 -11.89 3.70 10.48
N ASP A 146 -11.38 2.77 11.30
CA ASP A 146 -12.15 2.15 12.37
C ASP A 146 -11.37 1.87 13.68
N VAL A 147 -10.46 0.90 13.69
CA VAL A 147 -9.71 0.42 14.86
C VAL A 147 -8.22 0.39 14.57
N TRP A 148 -7.40 0.08 15.57
CA TRP A 148 -5.97 -0.07 15.32
C TRP A 148 -5.68 -1.31 14.47
N HIS A 149 -5.01 -1.11 13.34
CA HIS A 149 -4.42 -2.15 12.49
C HIS A 149 -2.90 -1.99 12.42
N ALA A 150 -2.21 -2.97 11.83
CA ALA A 150 -0.81 -2.81 11.46
C ALA A 150 -0.61 -3.38 10.06
N PHE A 151 -0.47 -2.49 9.08
CA PHE A 151 -0.17 -2.84 7.70
C PHE A 151 1.21 -3.49 7.64
N GLY A 152 1.34 -4.63 6.96
CA GLY A 152 2.64 -5.26 6.80
C GLY A 152 2.75 -6.09 5.53
N ILE A 153 3.96 -6.04 4.97
CA ILE A 153 4.39 -6.82 3.80
C ILE A 153 5.59 -7.64 4.28
N PRO A 154 5.40 -8.93 4.65
CA PRO A 154 6.44 -9.74 5.28
C PRO A 154 7.72 -9.85 4.46
N GLU A 155 7.57 -10.08 3.15
CA GLU A 155 8.65 -10.23 2.18
C GLU A 155 9.49 -8.95 2.10
N GLN A 156 8.85 -7.78 2.11
CA GLN A 156 9.50 -6.47 2.02
C GLN A 156 9.98 -5.92 3.39
N ARG A 157 9.77 -6.67 4.48
CA ARG A 157 10.11 -6.25 5.86
C ARG A 157 9.49 -4.90 6.24
N VAL A 158 8.26 -4.68 5.78
CA VAL A 158 7.48 -3.47 6.06
C VAL A 158 6.48 -3.76 7.17
N LYS A 159 6.39 -2.84 8.13
CA LYS A 159 5.28 -2.76 9.06
C LYS A 159 5.01 -1.29 9.39
N ALA A 160 3.78 -0.84 9.25
CA ALA A 160 3.33 0.48 9.67
C ALA A 160 2.03 0.34 10.47
N ASP A 161 1.95 1.06 11.59
CA ASP A 161 0.75 1.05 12.42
C ASP A 161 -0.30 1.96 11.78
N ALA A 162 -1.51 1.44 11.57
CA ALA A 162 -2.64 2.15 10.98
C ALA A 162 -3.62 2.49 12.11
N ILE A 163 -3.57 3.74 12.57
CA ILE A 163 -4.27 4.21 13.79
C ILE A 163 -5.32 5.27 13.40
N PRO A 164 -6.57 5.16 13.87
CA PRO A 164 -7.58 6.17 13.58
C PRO A 164 -7.16 7.58 14.04
N GLY A 165 -7.14 8.53 13.12
CA GLY A 165 -6.79 9.93 13.38
C GLY A 165 -5.29 10.24 13.38
N GLU A 166 -4.43 9.26 13.10
CA GLU A 166 -2.99 9.43 12.97
C GLU A 166 -2.49 8.78 11.67
N TYR A 167 -1.35 9.26 11.17
CA TYR A 167 -0.69 8.67 10.02
C TYR A 167 0.69 8.18 10.43
N SER A 168 1.00 6.93 10.09
CA SER A 168 2.35 6.38 10.18
C SER A 168 2.94 6.27 8.79
N GLU A 169 4.20 6.64 8.64
CA GLU A 169 4.90 6.59 7.36
C GLU A 169 5.95 5.49 7.36
N THR A 170 6.10 4.82 6.22
CA THR A 170 7.16 3.86 5.95
C THR A 170 7.43 3.84 4.46
N TRP A 171 8.48 3.15 4.04
CA TRP A 171 8.78 2.95 2.63
C TRP A 171 9.20 1.51 2.38
N PHE A 172 9.22 1.12 1.11
CA PHE A 172 9.95 -0.04 0.62
C PHE A 172 10.35 0.17 -0.83
N GLU A 173 11.19 -0.74 -1.33
CA GLU A 173 11.67 -0.75 -2.69
C GLU A 173 11.80 -2.23 -3.05
N THR A 174 11.13 -2.63 -4.12
CA THR A 174 11.18 -4.02 -4.62
C THR A 174 12.35 -4.17 -5.57
N ASP A 175 12.97 -5.35 -5.63
CA ASP A 175 13.98 -5.61 -6.64
C ASP A 175 13.32 -5.71 -8.02
N ALA A 176 14.00 -5.23 -9.07
CA ALA A 176 13.51 -5.38 -10.45
C ALA A 176 13.25 -6.86 -10.83
N SER A 177 13.95 -7.81 -10.21
CA SER A 177 13.71 -9.25 -10.41
C SER A 177 12.41 -9.78 -9.80
N GLU A 178 11.73 -8.96 -8.99
CA GLU A 178 10.43 -9.28 -8.39
C GLU A 178 9.25 -8.91 -9.29
N ALA A 179 9.49 -8.32 -10.46
CA ALA A 179 8.44 -8.03 -11.43
C ALA A 179 7.61 -9.27 -11.79
N GLY A 180 6.29 -9.08 -11.85
CA GLY A 180 5.29 -10.14 -12.06
C GLY A 180 5.01 -11.01 -10.83
N GLN A 181 5.66 -10.77 -9.69
CA GLN A 181 5.37 -11.49 -8.45
C GLN A 181 4.17 -10.91 -7.71
N GLN A 182 3.53 -11.77 -6.93
CA GLN A 182 2.44 -11.42 -6.05
C GLN A 182 2.81 -11.84 -4.62
N GLN A 183 2.82 -10.86 -3.71
CA GLN A 183 3.15 -11.05 -2.30
C GLN A 183 1.91 -10.79 -1.44
N GLU A 184 1.91 -11.28 -0.20
CA GLU A 184 0.77 -11.16 0.70
C GLU A 184 0.93 -9.93 1.60
N ILE A 185 -0.15 -9.18 1.76
CA ILE A 185 -0.25 -8.09 2.73
C ILE A 185 -1.06 -8.62 3.91
N GLN A 186 -0.61 -8.37 5.13
CA GLN A 186 -1.24 -8.90 6.34
C GLN A 186 -1.46 -7.79 7.37
N CYS A 187 -2.50 -7.96 8.20
CA CYS A 187 -2.64 -7.20 9.43
C CYS A 187 -1.85 -7.85 10.57
N PHE A 188 -0.98 -7.10 11.22
CA PHE A 188 -0.13 -7.54 12.34
C PHE A 188 -0.63 -7.10 13.73
N GLU A 189 -1.80 -6.46 13.80
CA GLU A 189 -2.44 -6.04 15.06
C GLU A 189 -3.83 -6.66 15.18
N LEU A 190 -4.19 -7.16 16.36
CA LEU A 190 -5.47 -7.86 16.55
C LEU A 190 -6.64 -6.88 16.42
N CYS A 191 -7.22 -6.81 15.22
CA CYS A 191 -8.24 -5.82 14.87
C CYS A 191 -9.70 -6.32 14.96
N GLY A 192 -9.92 -7.58 15.34
CA GLY A 192 -11.27 -8.11 15.60
C GLY A 192 -11.49 -9.54 15.11
N GLU A 193 -12.76 -9.93 14.93
CA GLU A 193 -13.16 -11.33 14.66
C GLU A 193 -12.56 -11.91 13.38
N PHE A 194 -12.43 -11.11 12.32
CA PHE A 194 -11.86 -11.56 11.04
C PHE A 194 -10.41 -11.11 10.85
N HIS A 195 -9.68 -10.83 11.93
CA HIS A 195 -8.28 -10.40 11.88
C HIS A 195 -7.39 -11.31 11.02
N THR A 196 -7.52 -12.63 11.15
CA THR A 196 -6.73 -13.60 10.37
C THR A 196 -7.06 -13.62 8.88
N SER A 197 -8.20 -13.04 8.49
CA SER A 197 -8.67 -12.94 7.12
C SER A 197 -8.46 -11.55 6.52
N MET A 198 -7.90 -10.62 7.29
CA MET A 198 -7.51 -9.29 6.83
C MET A 198 -6.20 -9.38 6.06
N VAL A 199 -6.30 -9.92 4.85
CA VAL A 199 -5.21 -10.08 3.90
C VAL A 199 -5.46 -9.20 2.68
N GLY A 200 -4.38 -8.70 2.11
CA GLY A 200 -4.36 -8.06 0.81
C GLY A 200 -3.26 -8.68 -0.05
N SER A 201 -3.04 -8.08 -1.21
CA SER A 201 -1.99 -8.50 -2.12
C SER A 201 -1.15 -7.33 -2.59
N LEU A 202 0.16 -7.50 -2.59
CA LEU A 202 1.08 -6.65 -3.32
C LEU A 202 1.32 -7.28 -4.68
N GLN A 203 0.90 -6.62 -5.75
CA GLN A 203 1.20 -6.99 -7.12
C GLN A 203 2.36 -6.12 -7.61
N ILE A 204 3.51 -6.76 -7.84
CA ILE A 204 4.72 -6.10 -8.32
C ILE A 204 4.70 -6.20 -9.84
N MET A 205 4.60 -5.06 -10.52
CA MET A 205 4.40 -4.98 -11.97
C MET A 205 5.69 -4.57 -12.67
N GLU A 206 5.85 -4.98 -13.93
CA GLU A 206 6.84 -4.31 -14.79
C GLU A 206 6.45 -2.82 -14.89
N PRO A 207 7.40 -1.87 -14.88
CA PRO A 207 7.07 -0.43 -14.91
C PRO A 207 6.13 -0.04 -16.06
N ASP A 208 6.41 -0.52 -17.28
CA ASP A 208 5.56 -0.26 -18.45
C ASP A 208 4.12 -0.80 -18.27
N GLU A 209 3.94 -1.93 -17.57
CA GLU A 209 2.61 -2.50 -17.29
C GLU A 209 1.88 -1.71 -16.20
N PHE A 210 2.62 -1.16 -15.23
CA PHE A 210 2.06 -0.31 -14.18
C PHE A 210 1.56 1.01 -14.75
N ASP A 211 2.36 1.66 -15.60
CA ASP A 211 1.98 2.90 -16.29
C ASP A 211 0.72 2.67 -17.14
N GLN A 212 0.68 1.58 -17.91
CA GLN A 212 -0.51 1.21 -18.66
C GLN A 212 -1.73 1.00 -17.75
N TRP A 213 -1.56 0.31 -16.63
CA TRP A 213 -2.65 0.08 -15.69
C TRP A 213 -3.19 1.40 -15.10
N MET A 214 -2.31 2.35 -14.79
CA MET A 214 -2.67 3.69 -14.33
C MET A 214 -3.49 4.45 -15.37
N ASP A 215 -3.02 4.47 -16.63
CA ASP A 215 -3.74 5.10 -17.74
C ASP A 215 -5.13 4.46 -17.94
N GLU A 216 -5.22 3.12 -17.85
CA GLU A 216 -6.48 2.40 -17.97
C GLU A 216 -7.45 2.70 -16.81
N GLN A 217 -6.97 3.12 -15.64
CA GLN A 217 -7.84 3.55 -14.54
C GLN A 217 -8.40 4.96 -14.78
N LEU A 218 -7.79 5.74 -15.66
CA LEU A 218 -8.14 7.13 -15.94
C LEU A 218 -8.96 7.28 -17.23
N THR A 219 -9.89 6.36 -17.45
CA THR A 219 -10.82 6.38 -18.58
C THR A 219 -12.24 6.75 -18.14
N MET A 220 -12.89 7.65 -18.89
CA MET A 220 -14.32 7.91 -18.77
C MET A 220 -15.03 7.59 -20.10
N SER A 221 -16.14 6.87 -20.01
CA SER A 221 -17.07 6.62 -21.10
C SER A 221 -18.41 7.28 -20.79
N PHE A 222 -18.91 8.07 -21.73
CA PHE A 222 -20.23 8.69 -21.63
C PHE A 222 -21.08 8.33 -22.83
N THR A 223 -22.28 7.82 -22.57
CA THR A 223 -23.26 7.47 -23.58
C THR A 223 -24.50 8.34 -23.45
N MET A 224 -24.97 8.88 -24.57
CA MET A 224 -26.19 9.68 -24.64
C MET A 224 -27.32 8.90 -25.33
N GLU A 225 -28.44 8.74 -24.62
CA GLU A 225 -29.63 8.02 -25.10
C GLU A 225 -30.90 8.85 -24.91
N ASP A 226 -31.93 8.60 -25.72
CA ASP A 226 -33.27 9.16 -25.52
C ASP A 226 -34.11 8.27 -24.59
N GLN A 227 -35.35 8.69 -24.31
CA GLN A 227 -36.31 7.94 -23.49
C GLN A 227 -36.68 6.55 -24.04
N ASN A 228 -36.29 6.23 -25.29
CA ASN A 228 -36.50 4.95 -25.95
C ASN A 228 -35.19 4.15 -26.10
N GLU A 229 -34.15 4.47 -25.34
CA GLU A 229 -32.83 3.81 -25.39
C GLU A 229 -32.17 3.93 -26.78
N SER A 230 -32.53 4.96 -27.55
CA SER A 230 -31.94 5.24 -28.86
C SER A 230 -30.82 6.26 -28.72
N ARG A 231 -29.70 6.05 -29.43
CA ARG A 231 -28.52 6.91 -29.36
C ARG A 231 -28.82 8.33 -29.84
N VAL A 232 -28.49 9.32 -29.02
CA VAL A 232 -28.55 10.74 -29.38
C VAL A 232 -27.18 11.18 -29.86
N THR A 233 -27.14 11.75 -31.07
CA THR A 233 -25.89 12.05 -31.79
C THR A 233 -25.70 13.52 -32.10
N GLU A 234 -26.65 14.38 -31.74
CA GLU A 234 -26.65 15.81 -32.03
C GLU A 234 -27.37 16.57 -30.89
N GLY A 235 -27.14 17.88 -30.79
CA GLY A 235 -27.96 18.78 -29.97
C GLY A 235 -27.50 18.99 -28.52
N TYR A 236 -26.33 18.50 -28.12
CA TYR A 236 -25.80 18.65 -26.75
C TYR A 236 -24.30 18.97 -26.72
N GLU A 237 -23.86 19.54 -25.59
CA GLU A 237 -22.46 19.70 -25.18
C GLU A 237 -22.26 19.09 -23.79
N LEU A 238 -21.22 18.28 -23.64
CA LEU A 238 -20.78 17.69 -22.38
C LEU A 238 -19.60 18.50 -21.83
N THR A 239 -19.68 18.96 -20.59
CA THR A 239 -18.57 19.61 -19.88
C THR A 239 -18.20 18.82 -18.63
N LEU A 240 -16.89 18.60 -18.46
CA LEU A 240 -16.28 17.99 -17.28
C LEU A 240 -15.44 19.04 -16.56
N GLU A 241 -15.72 19.25 -15.28
CA GLU A 241 -14.98 20.16 -14.38
C GLU A 241 -14.54 19.39 -13.13
N HIS A 242 -13.25 19.39 -12.84
CA HIS A 242 -12.71 18.72 -11.64
C HIS A 242 -12.93 19.61 -10.40
N GLN A 243 -13.64 19.12 -9.39
CA GLN A 243 -14.07 19.94 -8.25
C GLN A 243 -12.96 20.37 -7.29
N GLU A 244 -11.93 19.54 -7.11
CA GLU A 244 -10.94 19.75 -6.04
C GLU A 244 -9.60 20.32 -6.55
N ASN A 245 -9.45 20.50 -7.86
CA ASN A 245 -8.19 20.87 -8.46
C ASN A 245 -8.40 21.81 -9.66
N ASP A 246 -8.44 23.11 -9.37
CA ASP A 246 -8.56 24.19 -10.37
C ASP A 246 -7.41 24.25 -11.39
N SER A 247 -6.36 23.41 -11.23
CA SER A 247 -5.26 23.30 -12.20
C SER A 247 -5.58 22.34 -13.34
N VAL A 248 -6.59 21.47 -13.16
CA VAL A 248 -7.10 20.59 -14.22
C VAL A 248 -8.03 21.44 -15.08
N GLU A 249 -7.72 21.58 -16.38
CA GLU A 249 -8.53 22.37 -17.29
C GLU A 249 -9.89 21.72 -17.55
N ASP A 250 -10.95 22.52 -17.50
CA ASP A 250 -12.29 22.10 -17.91
C ASP A 250 -12.28 21.59 -19.35
N ARG A 251 -12.98 20.50 -19.59
CA ARG A 251 -13.08 19.88 -20.92
C ARG A 251 -14.51 19.91 -21.40
N THR A 252 -14.71 20.48 -22.58
CA THR A 252 -16.01 20.51 -23.25
C THR A 252 -15.93 19.72 -24.55
N TYR A 253 -16.90 18.82 -24.71
CA TYR A 253 -17.07 17.96 -25.88
C TYR A 253 -18.42 18.28 -26.52
N THR A 254 -18.39 18.44 -27.84
CA THR A 254 -19.59 18.63 -28.65
C THR A 254 -20.10 17.29 -29.15
N ALA A 255 -21.34 17.22 -29.60
CA ALA A 255 -21.90 15.98 -30.16
C ALA A 255 -21.08 15.40 -31.34
N ASP A 256 -20.29 16.22 -32.06
CA ASP A 256 -19.39 15.78 -33.13
C ASP A 256 -18.21 14.94 -32.61
N ASP A 257 -17.86 15.06 -31.34
CA ASP A 257 -16.79 14.29 -30.68
C ASP A 257 -17.25 12.88 -30.28
N PHE A 258 -18.56 12.60 -30.34
CA PHE A 258 -19.16 11.32 -29.98
C PHE A 258 -19.29 10.39 -31.20
N GLU A 259 -18.80 9.16 -31.08
CA GLU A 259 -19.03 8.11 -32.06
C GLU A 259 -20.33 7.37 -31.75
N ASN A 260 -21.37 7.58 -32.58
CA ASN A 260 -22.69 6.96 -32.41
C ASN A 260 -23.29 7.21 -31.01
N GLY A 261 -23.12 8.43 -30.49
CA GLY A 261 -23.66 8.85 -29.20
C GLY A 261 -22.85 8.38 -27.99
N THR A 262 -21.62 7.89 -28.19
CA THR A 262 -20.69 7.54 -27.11
C THR A 262 -19.36 8.24 -27.32
N ILE A 263 -18.76 8.72 -26.24
CA ILE A 263 -17.40 9.23 -26.20
C ILE A 263 -16.58 8.42 -25.19
N GLU A 264 -15.34 8.10 -25.55
CA GLU A 264 -14.33 7.53 -24.65
C GLU A 264 -13.20 8.55 -24.47
N ILE A 265 -12.94 8.93 -23.22
CA ILE A 265 -11.95 9.93 -22.83
C ILE A 265 -10.85 9.20 -22.07
N ASN A 266 -9.64 9.19 -22.62
CA ASN A 266 -8.49 8.39 -22.12
C ASN A 266 -7.29 9.25 -21.72
N ASP A 267 -7.45 10.57 -21.70
CA ASP A 267 -6.40 11.55 -21.39
C ASP A 267 -6.69 12.28 -20.08
N ILE A 268 -7.44 11.67 -19.16
CA ILE A 268 -7.65 12.18 -17.81
C ILE A 268 -6.35 11.95 -17.02
N GLU A 269 -5.87 12.98 -16.31
CA GLU A 269 -4.61 12.90 -15.55
C GLU A 269 -4.83 12.72 -14.04
N GLN A 270 -6.03 13.06 -13.55
CA GLN A 270 -6.36 13.09 -12.13
C GLN A 270 -7.75 12.50 -11.90
N ALA A 271 -7.84 11.49 -11.05
CA ALA A 271 -9.08 10.97 -10.48
C ALA A 271 -9.56 11.88 -9.33
N GLY A 272 -10.86 11.77 -9.00
CA GLY A 272 -11.54 12.56 -7.99
C GLY A 272 -12.97 12.92 -8.38
N LEU A 273 -13.53 13.92 -7.71
CA LEU A 273 -14.89 14.40 -7.96
C LEU A 273 -14.95 15.30 -9.20
N TYR A 274 -15.82 14.95 -10.14
CA TYR A 274 -16.10 15.73 -11.36
C TYR A 274 -17.55 16.20 -11.41
N ASN A 275 -17.76 17.45 -11.79
CA ASN A 275 -19.05 17.93 -12.26
C ASN A 275 -19.20 17.57 -13.73
N VAL A 276 -20.27 16.85 -14.03
CA VAL A 276 -20.70 16.52 -15.38
C VAL A 276 -21.89 17.40 -15.71
N THR A 277 -21.72 18.27 -16.69
CA THR A 277 -22.80 19.14 -17.19
C THR A 277 -23.10 18.80 -18.63
N ILE A 278 -24.36 18.47 -18.94
CA ILE A 278 -24.83 18.25 -20.30
C ILE A 278 -25.80 19.37 -20.64
N GLU A 279 -25.38 20.29 -21.50
CA GLU A 279 -26.17 21.44 -21.93
C GLU A 279 -26.77 21.20 -23.33
N PRO A 280 -28.06 21.48 -23.53
CA PRO A 280 -28.69 21.43 -24.85
C PRO A 280 -28.28 22.63 -25.70
N THR A 281 -27.71 22.40 -26.88
CA THR A 281 -27.25 23.46 -27.79
C THR A 281 -28.38 24.14 -28.57
N ASP A 282 -29.48 23.42 -28.79
CA ASP A 282 -30.63 23.86 -29.58
C ASP A 282 -31.94 23.91 -28.77
N GLY A 283 -31.86 23.65 -27.46
CA GLY A 283 -33.00 23.66 -26.54
C GLY A 283 -33.97 22.49 -26.75
N GLN A 284 -33.56 21.40 -27.42
CA GLN A 284 -34.40 20.20 -27.57
C GLN A 284 -34.53 19.38 -26.28
N PHE A 285 -33.55 19.46 -25.38
CA PHE A 285 -33.49 18.64 -24.16
C PHE A 285 -33.46 19.52 -22.90
N GLU A 286 -33.76 18.92 -21.74
CA GLU A 286 -33.47 19.53 -20.44
C GLU A 286 -31.98 19.37 -20.09
N PRO A 287 -31.33 20.37 -19.46
CA PRO A 287 -29.93 20.25 -19.03
C PRO A 287 -29.79 19.24 -17.88
N ILE A 288 -28.65 18.55 -17.85
CA ILE A 288 -28.29 17.62 -16.77
C ILE A 288 -27.06 18.15 -16.06
N GLU A 289 -27.11 18.19 -14.73
CA GLU A 289 -25.97 18.49 -13.87
C GLU A 289 -25.85 17.35 -12.85
N GLU A 290 -24.74 16.63 -12.88
CA GLU A 290 -24.45 15.54 -11.96
C GLU A 290 -23.01 15.61 -11.45
N GLN A 291 -22.78 15.07 -10.25
CA GLN A 291 -21.45 14.88 -9.72
C GLN A 291 -21.10 13.39 -9.78
N ILE A 292 -19.96 13.07 -10.38
CA ILE A 292 -19.41 11.72 -10.40
C ILE A 292 -18.13 11.67 -9.58
N ASP A 293 -17.86 10.53 -8.95
CA ASP A 293 -16.63 10.26 -8.21
C ASP A 293 -15.80 9.24 -8.99
N MET A 294 -14.74 9.72 -9.63
CA MET A 294 -13.85 8.89 -10.44
C MET A 294 -12.69 8.44 -9.57
N THR A 295 -12.76 7.22 -9.04
CA THR A 295 -11.60 6.58 -8.37
C THR A 295 -11.02 5.43 -9.21
N GLY A 296 -11.53 5.26 -10.42
CA GLY A 296 -11.15 4.29 -11.44
C GLY A 296 -11.97 4.52 -12.73
N PRO A 297 -12.07 3.54 -13.63
CA PRO A 297 -12.79 3.70 -14.90
C PRO A 297 -14.27 4.01 -14.68
N VAL A 298 -14.78 5.02 -15.39
CA VAL A 298 -16.19 5.44 -15.35
C VAL A 298 -16.88 5.07 -16.66
N ASP A 299 -18.09 4.53 -16.59
CA ASP A 299 -18.95 4.27 -17.74
C ASP A 299 -20.39 4.67 -17.40
N GLU A 300 -20.82 5.83 -17.88
CA GLU A 300 -22.11 6.43 -17.56
C GLU A 300 -23.00 6.54 -18.80
N THR A 301 -24.30 6.36 -18.58
CA THR A 301 -25.33 6.52 -19.62
C THR A 301 -26.36 7.55 -19.18
N TYR A 302 -26.45 8.63 -19.94
CA TYR A 302 -27.36 9.74 -19.69
C TYR A 302 -28.57 9.68 -20.62
N THR A 303 -29.76 9.75 -20.02
CA THR A 303 -31.02 9.83 -20.77
C THR A 303 -31.41 11.30 -20.98
N LEU A 304 -31.41 11.76 -22.22
CA LEU A 304 -31.80 13.12 -22.62
C LEU A 304 -33.32 13.19 -22.80
N GLU A 305 -34.00 13.89 -21.88
CA GLU A 305 -35.44 14.10 -21.95
C GLU A 305 -35.79 15.23 -22.92
N MET A 306 -36.65 14.95 -23.91
CA MET A 306 -37.12 15.96 -24.86
C MET A 306 -38.03 16.99 -24.17
N ASN A 307 -37.81 18.27 -24.46
CA ASN A 307 -38.65 19.36 -24.00
C ASN A 307 -40.06 19.24 -24.57
N ALA A 308 -41.07 19.30 -23.69
CA ALA A 308 -42.48 19.09 -24.04
C ALA A 308 -43.06 20.08 -25.08
N ALA A 309 -42.32 21.11 -25.48
CA ALA A 309 -42.72 22.08 -26.50
C ALA A 309 -42.50 21.60 -27.95
N GLU A 310 -41.61 20.63 -28.18
CA GLU A 310 -41.24 20.15 -29.53
C GLU A 310 -41.94 18.83 -29.93
N SER A 311 -42.46 18.06 -28.96
CA SER A 311 -43.09 16.75 -29.19
C SER A 311 -44.38 16.79 -30.03
N ASP A 312 -44.99 17.97 -30.17
CA ASP A 312 -46.24 18.17 -30.92
C ASP A 312 -46.04 18.39 -32.44
N THR A 313 -44.80 18.54 -32.93
CA THR A 313 -44.58 18.89 -34.35
C THR A 313 -44.57 17.71 -35.32
N ASN A 314 -44.41 16.47 -34.84
CA ASN A 314 -44.30 15.29 -35.71
C ASN A 314 -45.61 14.48 -35.87
N ALA A 315 -46.72 14.93 -35.26
CA ALA A 315 -48.02 14.23 -35.31
C ALA A 315 -48.99 14.76 -36.40
N SER A 316 -48.57 15.71 -37.25
CA SER A 316 -49.46 16.38 -38.22
C SER A 316 -49.02 16.29 -39.68
N GLU A 317 -48.47 15.16 -40.13
CA GLU A 317 -48.25 14.90 -41.57
C GLU A 317 -48.76 13.54 -42.04
N THR A 318 -49.97 13.14 -41.62
CA THR A 318 -50.75 12.22 -42.47
C THR A 318 -52.23 12.59 -42.45
N ASN A 319 -52.72 13.02 -43.61
CA ASN A 319 -54.06 12.81 -44.17
C ASN A 319 -54.72 14.10 -44.68
N ASP A 320 -54.12 14.71 -45.70
CA ASP A 320 -54.88 15.44 -46.72
C ASP A 320 -54.89 14.62 -48.01
N GLY A 321 -56.08 14.23 -48.44
CA GLY A 321 -56.32 13.33 -49.57
C GLY A 321 -57.81 13.14 -49.80
N GLY A 322 -58.40 14.02 -50.61
CA GLY A 322 -59.83 14.11 -50.94
C GLY A 322 -60.47 12.81 -51.46
N GLY A 323 -61.79 12.72 -51.61
CA GLY A 323 -62.68 13.71 -52.19
C GLY A 323 -64.09 13.13 -52.32
N ASN A 324 -64.99 14.03 -52.72
CA ASN A 324 -66.43 13.89 -52.90
C ASN A 324 -66.84 13.01 -54.09
#